data_AF-A0AAD9JJW6-F1
#
_entry.id   AF-A0AAD9JJW6-F1
#
_cell.length_a   1.000
_cell.length_b   1.000
_cell.length_c   1.000
_cell.angle_alpha   90.00
_cell.angle_beta   90.00
_cell.angle_gamma   90.00
#
_symmetry.space_group_name_H-M   'P 1'
#
loop_
_entity.id
_entity.type
_entity.pdbx_description
1 polymer ?
#
loop_
_entity_poly.entity_id
_entity_poly.type
_entity_poly.pdbx_seq_one_letter_code
_entity_poly.pdbx_strand_id
1 'polypeptide(L)'
;MTGPHNAVGLKLLLHRQGDVPLVNDFGDNIPAGIHTFIAVSVSRETHLPPPPDECDASRKLRYYDQYTQAACYRECITDLVVATCHCRDYYMPPFNTG
;
A
#
# COMPACT_ATOMS: atom_id res chain seq x y z
N MET A 1 11.25 -4.45 -5.70
CA MET A 1 11.87 -4.30 -4.37
C MET A 1 13.06 -3.37 -4.52
N THR A 2 12.84 -2.06 -4.40
CA THR A 2 13.91 -1.07 -4.51
C THR A 2 14.48 -0.79 -3.11
N GLY A 3 15.38 -1.68 -2.70
CA GLY A 3 16.28 -1.50 -1.56
C GLY A 3 17.64 -2.10 -1.95
N PRO A 4 18.71 -1.84 -1.21
CA PRO A 4 20.02 -2.43 -1.50
C PRO A 4 19.92 -3.96 -1.52
N HIS A 5 20.09 -4.59 -2.68
CA HIS A 5 20.02 -6.05 -2.84
C HIS A 5 21.20 -6.78 -2.17
N ASN A 6 22.09 -6.05 -1.51
CA ASN A 6 23.24 -6.53 -0.76
C ASN A 6 23.03 -6.47 0.77
N ALA A 7 21.81 -6.20 1.25
CA ALA A 7 21.49 -6.19 2.67
C ALA A 7 21.21 -7.61 3.21
N VAL A 8 21.49 -7.82 4.50
CA VAL A 8 21.18 -9.06 5.24
C VAL A 8 20.18 -8.74 6.34
N GLY A 9 18.98 -9.32 6.25
CA GLY A 9 17.90 -9.07 7.20
C GLY A 9 16.52 -9.25 6.55
N LEU A 10 15.49 -8.76 7.23
CA LEU A 10 14.10 -8.76 6.74
C LEU A 10 13.55 -7.33 6.72
N LYS A 11 12.66 -7.04 5.77
CA LYS A 11 11.86 -5.81 5.79
C LYS A 11 10.42 -6.16 6.12
N LEU A 12 9.90 -5.67 7.25
CA LEU A 12 8.58 -5.99 7.77
C LEU A 12 7.70 -4.75 7.78
N LEU A 13 6.47 -4.87 7.30
CA LEU A 13 5.44 -3.83 7.43
C LEU A 13 4.24 -4.44 8.13
N LEU A 14 3.81 -3.83 9.22
CA LEU A 14 2.51 -4.10 9.83
C LEU A 14 1.48 -3.14 9.24
N HIS A 15 0.42 -3.66 8.63
CA HIS A 15 -0.65 -2.86 8.05
C HIS A 15 -2.02 -3.51 8.28
N ARG A 16 -3.09 -2.77 7.99
CA ARG A 16 -4.47 -3.25 8.10
C ARG A 16 -4.79 -4.30 7.02
N GLN A 17 -5.61 -5.29 7.36
CA GLN A 17 -6.14 -6.25 6.38
C GLN A 17 -6.93 -5.53 5.27
N GLY A 18 -6.80 -6.01 4.03
CA GLY A 18 -7.45 -5.40 2.86
C GLY A 18 -6.73 -4.19 2.28
N ASP A 19 -5.66 -3.71 2.91
CA ASP A 19 -4.83 -2.61 2.42
C ASP A 19 -3.63 -3.12 1.58
N VAL A 20 -3.00 -2.23 0.80
CA VAL A 20 -1.88 -2.58 -0.06
C VAL A 20 -0.57 -2.66 0.74
N PRO A 21 0.22 -3.74 0.61
CA PRO A 21 1.47 -3.89 1.34
C PRO A 21 2.59 -3.02 0.72
N LEU A 22 2.70 -1.78 1.17
CA LEU A 22 3.71 -0.82 0.75
C LEU A 22 5.07 -1.01 1.45
N VAL A 23 5.58 -2.24 1.46
CA VAL A 23 6.79 -2.62 2.22
C VAL A 23 8.01 -1.80 1.79
N ASN A 24 8.12 -1.44 0.51
CA ASN A 24 9.24 -0.61 0.04
C ASN A 24 9.20 0.80 0.65
N ASP A 25 8.02 1.35 0.90
CA ASP A 25 7.84 2.74 1.32
C ASP A 25 7.81 2.85 2.86
N PHE A 26 7.13 1.93 3.54
CA PHE A 26 6.84 2.01 4.98
C PHE A 26 7.35 0.83 5.83
N GLY A 27 8.07 -0.13 5.24
CA GLY A 27 8.57 -1.28 6.00
C GLY A 27 9.78 -0.95 6.89
N ASP A 28 9.80 -1.55 8.08
CA ASP A 28 10.92 -1.52 9.03
C ASP A 28 11.96 -2.60 8.71
N ASN A 29 13.23 -2.29 8.95
CA ASN A 29 14.33 -3.21 8.72
C ASN A 29 14.69 -3.97 10.00
N ILE A 30 14.69 -5.30 9.94
CA ILE A 30 15.06 -6.20 11.02
C ILE A 30 16.41 -6.84 10.69
N PRO A 31 17.47 -6.58 11.48
CA PRO A 31 18.79 -7.16 11.24
C PRO A 31 18.82 -8.65 11.62
N ALA A 32 19.71 -9.40 10.98
CA ALA A 32 19.95 -10.80 11.32
C ALA A 32 20.79 -10.96 12.59
N GLY A 33 20.67 -12.12 13.26
CA GLY A 33 21.54 -12.50 14.38
C GLY A 33 21.11 -11.99 15.77
N ILE A 34 19.96 -11.33 15.87
CA ILE A 34 19.38 -10.87 17.14
C ILE A 34 17.93 -11.31 17.30
N HIS A 35 17.42 -11.25 18.53
CA HIS A 35 16.00 -11.39 18.81
C HIS A 35 15.36 -10.00 18.88
N THR A 36 14.48 -9.67 17.93
CA THR A 36 13.81 -8.37 17.85
C THR A 36 12.40 -8.45 18.44
N PHE A 37 12.08 -7.56 19.38
CA PHE A 37 10.73 -7.38 19.90
C PHE A 37 10.09 -6.13 19.30
N ILE A 38 8.93 -6.28 18.65
CA ILE A 38 8.20 -5.17 18.03
C ILE A 38 6.95 -4.92 18.88
N ALA A 39 6.96 -3.82 19.64
CA ALA A 39 5.79 -3.38 20.37
C ALA A 39 4.81 -2.69 19.41
N VAL A 40 3.55 -3.13 19.42
CA VAL A 40 2.51 -2.61 18.54
C VAL A 40 1.49 -1.84 19.37
N SER A 41 1.21 -0.60 18.97
CA SER A 41 0.10 0.20 19.47
C SER A 41 -0.82 0.54 18.31
N VAL A 42 -2.12 0.30 18.46
CA VAL A 42 -3.11 0.52 17.40
C VAL A 42 -3.81 1.85 17.65
N SER A 43 -3.58 2.83 16.78
CA SER A 43 -4.38 4.05 16.70
C SER A 43 -5.51 3.88 15.68
N ARG A 44 -6.70 4.34 16.04
CA ARG A 44 -7.84 4.41 15.12
C ARG A 44 -8.34 5.84 15.07
N GLU A 45 -8.24 6.44 13.91
CA GLU A 45 -8.75 7.78 13.66
C GLU A 45 -10.06 7.66 12.88
N THR A 46 -11.07 8.39 13.33
CA THR A 46 -12.35 8.53 12.62
C THR A 46 -12.51 9.99 12.26
N HIS A 47 -12.50 10.27 10.96
CA HIS A 47 -12.72 11.62 10.46
C HIS A 47 -14.21 11.94 10.41
N LEU A 48 -14.53 13.23 10.54
CA LEU A 48 -15.85 13.75 10.24
C LEU A 48 -16.15 13.54 8.74
N PRO A 49 -17.42 13.49 8.33
CA PRO A 49 -17.76 13.54 6.91
C PRO A 49 -17.08 14.77 6.30
N PRO A 50 -16.28 14.59 5.25
CA PRO A 50 -15.63 15.71 4.60
C PRO A 50 -16.69 16.69 4.06
N PRO A 51 -16.39 17.99 3.97
CA PRO A 51 -17.15 18.85 3.08
C PRO A 51 -17.16 18.22 1.66
N PRO A 52 -18.19 18.46 0.83
CA PRO A 52 -18.34 17.78 -0.47
C PRO A 52 -17.11 17.88 -1.40
N ASP A 53 -16.24 18.83 -1.11
CA ASP A 53 -15.16 19.33 -1.94
C ASP A 53 -13.81 18.62 -1.65
N GLU A 54 -13.67 17.90 -0.53
CA GLU A 54 -12.36 17.41 -0.05
C GLU A 54 -12.16 15.90 -0.11
N CYS A 55 -13.21 15.08 0.08
CA CYS A 55 -13.08 13.62 0.04
C CYS A 55 -14.36 12.97 -0.48
N ASP A 56 -14.23 12.16 -1.53
CA ASP A 56 -15.34 11.36 -2.06
C ASP A 56 -15.43 10.03 -1.32
N ALA A 57 -16.31 9.98 -0.32
CA ALA A 57 -16.60 8.75 0.42
C ALA A 57 -17.27 7.65 -0.42
N SER A 58 -17.76 7.98 -1.63
CA SER A 58 -18.41 7.04 -2.54
C SER A 58 -17.46 6.40 -3.55
N ARG A 59 -16.20 6.87 -3.60
CA ARG A 59 -15.22 6.40 -4.57
C ARG A 59 -14.96 4.89 -4.40
N LYS A 60 -15.22 4.15 -5.48
CA LYS A 60 -14.86 2.74 -5.59
C LYS A 60 -13.58 2.61 -6.40
N LEU A 61 -12.73 1.68 -5.98
CA LEU A 61 -11.52 1.31 -6.71
C LEU A 61 -11.85 0.19 -7.69
N ARG A 62 -11.14 0.16 -8.82
CA ARG A 62 -11.29 -0.87 -9.86
C ARG A 62 -10.54 -2.15 -9.51
N TYR A 63 -9.40 -2.01 -8.85
CA TYR A 63 -8.51 -3.16 -8.59
C TYR A 63 -8.54 -3.68 -7.15
N TYR A 64 -9.30 -3.04 -6.26
CA TYR A 64 -9.33 -3.34 -4.84
C TYR A 64 -10.76 -3.31 -4.32
N ASP A 65 -11.12 -4.26 -3.45
CA ASP A 65 -12.48 -4.37 -2.90
C ASP A 65 -12.79 -3.30 -1.85
N GLN A 66 -11.77 -2.82 -1.15
CA GLN A 66 -11.89 -1.83 -0.09
C GLN A 66 -11.11 -0.58 -0.45
N TYR A 67 -11.74 0.57 -0.24
CA TYR A 67 -11.06 1.84 -0.39
C TYR A 67 -10.08 2.07 0.76
N THR A 68 -8.81 2.29 0.41
CA THR A 68 -7.78 2.84 1.30
C THR A 68 -6.99 3.91 0.53
N GLN A 69 -6.35 4.82 1.25
CA GLN A 69 -5.53 5.85 0.61
C GLN A 69 -4.38 5.24 -0.20
N ALA A 70 -3.72 4.19 0.33
CA ALA A 70 -2.65 3.48 -0.35
C ALA A 70 -3.14 2.76 -1.62
N ALA A 71 -4.31 2.11 -1.57
CA ALA A 71 -4.93 1.46 -2.72
C ALA A 71 -5.30 2.46 -3.81
N CYS A 72 -5.90 3.60 -3.43
CA CYS A 72 -6.23 4.68 -4.37
C CYS A 72 -4.99 5.24 -5.07
N TYR A 73 -3.92 5.48 -4.32
CA TYR A 73 -2.66 5.95 -4.88
C TYR A 73 -2.05 4.94 -5.86
N ARG A 74 -2.04 3.65 -5.48
CA ARG A 74 -1.49 2.58 -6.34
C ARG A 74 -2.31 2.36 -7.60
N GLU A 75 -3.63 2.46 -7.53
CA GLU A 75 -4.51 2.44 -8.71
C GLU A 75 -4.18 3.60 -9.66
N CYS A 76 -4.09 4.82 -9.15
CA CYS A 76 -3.78 6.01 -9.95
C CYS A 76 -2.45 5.87 -10.70
N ILE A 77 -1.39 5.41 -10.02
CA ILE A 77 -0.09 5.19 -10.65
C ILE A 77 -0.15 4.05 -11.67
N THR A 78 -0.86 2.96 -11.36
CA THR A 78 -1.01 1.83 -12.28
C THR A 78 -1.72 2.26 -13.56
N ASP A 79 -2.78 3.05 -13.43
CA ASP A 79 -3.53 3.59 -14.56
C ASP A 79 -2.68 4.50 -15.43
N LEU A 80 -1.91 5.39 -14.81
CA LEU A 80 -1.00 6.28 -15.52
C LEU A 80 0.06 5.50 -16.31
N VAL A 81 0.64 4.47 -15.70
CA VAL A 81 1.67 3.62 -16.33
C VAL A 81 1.07 2.79 -17.45
N VAL A 82 -0.10 2.20 -17.28
CA VAL A 82 -0.78 1.43 -18.34
C VAL A 82 -1.17 2.33 -19.51
N ALA A 83 -1.67 3.54 -19.23
CA ALA A 83 -2.05 4.51 -20.27
C ALA A 83 -0.84 5.00 -21.08
N THR A 84 0.31 5.18 -20.42
CA THR A 84 1.51 5.77 -21.03
C THR A 84 2.43 4.72 -21.66
N CYS A 85 2.64 3.60 -20.98
CA CYS A 85 3.64 2.59 -21.33
C CYS A 85 3.03 1.29 -21.88
N HIS A 86 1.69 1.13 -21.83
CA HIS A 86 0.97 -0.06 -22.29
C HIS A 86 1.40 -1.37 -21.63
N CYS A 87 2.03 -1.28 -20.46
CA CYS A 87 2.42 -2.40 -19.63
C CYS A 87 2.21 -2.03 -18.16
N ARG A 88 2.41 -2.99 -17.26
CA ARG A 88 2.41 -2.77 -15.82
C ARG A 88 3.54 -3.56 -15.17
N ASP A 89 4.02 -3.07 -14.04
CA ASP A 89 4.96 -3.82 -13.22
C ASP A 89 4.29 -5.05 -12.56
N TYR A 90 5.10 -6.05 -12.23
CA TYR A 90 4.61 -7.31 -11.65
C TYR A 90 3.85 -7.13 -10.31
N TYR A 91 4.20 -6.10 -9.53
CA TYR A 91 3.58 -5.83 -8.22
C TYR A 91 2.36 -4.92 -8.33
N MET A 92 2.10 -4.34 -9.50
CA MET A 92 0.91 -3.52 -9.73
C MET A 92 -0.31 -4.42 -9.86
N PRO A 93 -1.48 -3.98 -9.35
CA PRO A 93 -2.65 -4.81 -9.31
C PRO A 93 -3.15 -5.16 -10.73
N PRO A 94 -3.71 -6.36 -10.93
CA PRO A 94 -4.37 -6.73 -12.18
C PRO A 94 -5.74 -6.07 -12.29
N PHE A 95 -6.26 -5.98 -13.52
CA PHE A 95 -7.68 -5.74 -13.72
C PHE A 95 -8.47 -6.86 -13.01
N ASN A 96 -9.29 -6.50 -12.03
CA ASN A 96 -10.25 -7.43 -11.42
C ASN A 96 -11.31 -7.77 -12.49
N THR A 97 -11.14 -8.90 -13.15
CA THR A 97 -12.26 -9.58 -13.81
C THR A 97 -12.99 -10.32 -12.71
N GLY A 98 -14.03 -9.69 -12.14
CA GLY A 98 -14.99 -10.39 -11.29
C GLY A 98 -15.59 -11.61 -12.00
#